data_AF-A0A2X5NGM3-F1
#
_entry.id   AF-A0A2X5NGM3-F1
#
_cell.length_a   1.000
_cell.length_b   1.000
_cell.length_c   1.000
_cell.angle_alpha   90.00
_cell.angle_beta   90.00
_cell.angle_gamma   90.00
#
_symmetry.space_group_name_H-M   'P 1'
#
loop_
_entity.id
_entity.type
_entity.pdbx_description
1 polymer ?
#
loop_
_entity_poly.entity_id
_entity_poly.type
_entity_poly.pdbx_seq_one_letter_code
_entity_poly.pdbx_strand_id
1 'polypeptide(L)'
;MGQDIPAPPVHITRKKNLLVESARYPNLCILHDRVLLALNFYQAVQRFGDDYPMTGFQSFYFTDQYNLVPRKYSDFNTIEQDLTKELSITAVTQKDTSLISKLFYCYQHPARSQFGHDYLTGSLYICKKSVWQHSPQNEQLYWNDYEDIEQGIRCSYEGIPTIINPWSITQSMNARSVIHYYGYVAVKDYRGNKKMSRCRLEMLPFIPKSRCSVCQMNRRGILFIILRKNTVLHRKYCSVFLHQR
;
A
#
# COMPACT_ATOMS: atom_id res chain seq x y z
N MET A 1 -22.06 -21.91 23.57
CA MET A 1 -20.86 -21.07 23.47
C MET A 1 -20.08 -21.51 22.23
N GLY A 2 -20.30 -20.86 21.08
CA GLY A 2 -19.52 -21.15 19.88
C GLY A 2 -18.13 -20.57 20.06
N GLN A 3 -17.11 -21.42 20.05
CA GLN A 3 -15.73 -20.96 20.00
C GLN A 3 -15.52 -20.32 18.62
N ASP A 4 -15.22 -19.02 18.59
CA ASP A 4 -14.73 -18.36 17.38
C ASP A 4 -13.43 -19.07 16.97
N ILE A 5 -13.53 -19.97 15.99
CA ILE A 5 -12.37 -20.56 15.35
C ILE A 5 -11.64 -19.40 14.66
N PRO A 6 -10.39 -19.07 15.05
CA PRO A 6 -9.67 -17.99 14.39
C PRO A 6 -9.55 -18.35 12.90
N ALA A 7 -10.00 -17.45 12.03
CA ALA A 7 -9.89 -17.63 10.60
C ALA A 7 -8.42 -17.93 10.24
N PRO A 8 -8.17 -18.85 9.29
CA PRO A 8 -6.81 -19.18 8.90
C PRO A 8 -6.06 -17.90 8.46
N PRO A 9 -4.77 -17.78 8.78
CA PRO A 9 -4.00 -16.59 8.46
C PRO A 9 -4.05 -16.33 6.95
N VAL A 10 -4.38 -15.09 6.57
CA VAL A 10 -4.54 -14.72 5.17
C VAL A 10 -3.16 -14.67 4.51
N HIS A 11 -2.91 -15.58 3.57
CA HIS A 11 -1.64 -15.67 2.86
C HIS A 11 -1.55 -14.62 1.73
N ILE A 12 -1.48 -13.35 2.12
CA ILE A 12 -1.56 -12.20 1.20
C ILE A 12 -0.39 -12.14 0.21
N THR A 13 0.80 -12.57 0.64
CA THR A 13 2.05 -12.59 -0.13
C THR A 13 1.93 -13.47 -1.37
N ARG A 14 1.61 -14.76 -1.16
CA ARG A 14 1.29 -15.73 -2.23
C ARG A 14 0.17 -15.24 -3.14
N LYS A 15 -0.89 -14.64 -2.59
CA LYS A 15 -1.98 -14.06 -3.41
C LYS A 15 -1.46 -12.98 -4.36
N LYS A 16 -0.65 -12.03 -3.89
CA LYS A 16 -0.08 -10.97 -4.74
C LYS A 16 0.88 -11.57 -5.77
N ASN A 17 1.75 -12.51 -5.39
CA ASN A 17 2.67 -13.17 -6.31
C ASN A 17 1.93 -13.90 -7.46
N LEU A 18 0.89 -14.67 -7.15
CA LEU A 18 0.07 -15.35 -8.17
C LEU A 18 -0.67 -14.38 -9.10
N LEU A 19 -1.16 -13.25 -8.57
CA LEU A 19 -1.76 -12.20 -9.40
C LEU A 19 -0.75 -11.60 -10.36
N VAL A 20 0.50 -11.41 -9.92
CA VAL A 20 1.58 -10.92 -10.78
C VAL A 20 1.96 -11.94 -11.84
N GLU A 21 2.10 -13.21 -11.46
CA GLU A 21 2.41 -14.29 -12.39
C GLU A 21 1.37 -14.38 -13.52
N SER A 22 0.09 -14.35 -13.15
CA SER A 22 -1.05 -14.39 -14.08
C SER A 22 -1.30 -13.06 -14.82
N ALA A 23 -0.66 -11.96 -14.43
CA ALA A 23 -0.85 -10.67 -15.08
C ALA A 23 -0.37 -10.70 -16.54
N ARG A 24 -1.23 -10.25 -17.44
CA ARG A 24 -0.96 -10.18 -18.89
C ARG A 24 0.04 -9.07 -19.26
N TYR A 25 0.02 -7.96 -18.53
CA TYR A 25 0.74 -6.75 -18.91
C TYR A 25 2.03 -6.58 -18.10
N PRO A 26 3.08 -5.97 -18.69
CA PRO A 26 4.34 -5.74 -18.01
C PRO A 26 4.25 -4.63 -16.95
N ASN A 27 3.34 -3.68 -17.11
CA ASN A 27 3.12 -2.61 -16.14
C ASN A 27 2.07 -3.07 -15.13
N LEU A 28 2.46 -3.18 -13.87
CA LEU A 28 1.59 -3.63 -12.79
C LEU A 28 1.10 -2.45 -11.96
N CYS A 29 -0.17 -2.52 -11.57
CA CYS A 29 -0.75 -1.70 -10.51
C CYS A 29 -1.50 -2.64 -9.57
N ILE A 30 -0.94 -2.88 -8.40
CA ILE A 30 -1.50 -3.74 -7.36
C ILE A 30 -2.04 -2.81 -6.29
N LEU A 31 -3.34 -2.85 -6.01
CA LEU A 31 -3.95 -2.00 -5.01
C LEU A 31 -4.92 -2.76 -4.10
N HIS A 32 -5.10 -2.24 -2.90
CA HIS A 32 -6.10 -2.71 -1.96
C HIS A 32 -7.50 -2.17 -2.33
N ASP A 33 -8.55 -2.92 -1.99
CA ASP A 33 -9.97 -2.57 -2.26
C ASP A 33 -10.44 -1.23 -1.68
N ARG A 34 -9.69 -0.69 -0.73
CA ARG A 34 -9.94 0.58 -0.03
C ARG A 34 -9.21 1.77 -0.61
N VAL A 35 -8.40 1.58 -1.66
CA VAL A 35 -7.62 2.65 -2.29
C VAL A 35 -8.40 3.24 -3.45
N LEU A 36 -8.64 4.54 -3.37
CA LEU A 36 -9.21 5.35 -4.43
C LEU A 36 -8.09 6.09 -5.17
N LEU A 37 -8.08 5.95 -6.49
CA LEU A 37 -7.16 6.64 -7.38
C LEU A 37 -7.73 8.00 -7.78
N ALA A 38 -6.88 9.01 -7.90
CA ALA A 38 -7.30 10.29 -8.45
C ALA A 38 -7.66 10.17 -9.94
N LEU A 39 -8.52 11.06 -10.43
CA LEU A 39 -8.99 11.05 -11.84
C LEU A 39 -7.83 11.21 -12.84
N ASN A 40 -6.75 11.88 -12.44
CA ASN A 40 -5.56 12.09 -13.26
C ASN A 40 -4.52 10.95 -13.13
N PHE A 41 -4.86 9.82 -12.51
CA PHE A 41 -3.93 8.70 -12.27
C PHE A 41 -3.14 8.29 -13.51
N TYR A 42 -3.81 8.06 -14.63
CA TYR A 42 -3.13 7.61 -15.85
C TYR A 42 -2.16 8.66 -16.39
N GLN A 43 -2.56 9.94 -16.38
CA GLN A 43 -1.71 11.06 -16.80
C GLN A 43 -0.49 11.19 -15.88
N ALA A 44 -0.67 10.99 -14.58
CA ALA A 44 0.41 11.01 -13.59
C ALA A 44 1.42 9.87 -13.79
N VAL A 45 0.94 8.66 -14.12
CA VAL A 45 1.81 7.53 -14.49
C VAL A 45 2.56 7.83 -15.79
N GLN A 46 1.89 8.33 -16.82
CA GLN A 46 2.54 8.70 -18.08
C GLN A 46 3.61 9.78 -17.88
N ARG A 47 3.33 10.80 -17.05
CA ARG A 47 4.27 11.89 -16.76
C ARG A 47 5.47 11.44 -15.94
N PHE A 48 5.32 10.37 -15.16
CA PHE A 48 6.43 9.79 -14.39
C PHE A 48 7.46 9.09 -15.27
N GLY A 49 7.03 8.61 -16.44
CA GLY A 49 7.87 7.86 -17.36
C GLY A 49 7.67 6.36 -17.24
N ASP A 50 8.32 5.61 -18.14
CA ASP A 50 8.19 4.15 -18.19
C ASP A 50 9.26 3.43 -17.35
N ASP A 51 10.32 4.13 -16.95
CA ASP A 51 11.41 3.60 -16.12
C ASP A 51 11.14 3.91 -14.65
N TYR A 52 10.44 2.99 -13.98
CA TYR A 52 10.11 3.13 -12.56
C TYR A 52 10.38 1.83 -11.78
N PRO A 53 10.98 1.94 -10.57
CA PRO A 53 11.24 0.81 -9.70
C PRO A 53 9.97 0.49 -8.89
N MET A 54 10.10 0.08 -7.63
CA MET A 54 8.95 -0.03 -6.73
C MET A 54 8.38 1.36 -6.44
N THR A 55 7.21 1.67 -7.01
CA THR A 55 6.64 3.02 -7.00
C THR A 55 5.27 3.05 -6.31
N GLY A 56 5.03 4.08 -5.51
CA GLY A 56 3.74 4.35 -4.89
C GLY A 56 3.24 5.76 -5.19
N PHE A 57 2.14 6.12 -4.53
CA PHE A 57 1.63 7.49 -4.47
C PHE A 57 1.55 7.95 -3.02
N GLN A 58 1.61 9.26 -2.79
CA GLN A 58 1.23 9.80 -1.49
C GLN A 58 -0.24 9.49 -1.24
N SER A 59 -0.53 8.96 -0.06
CA SER A 59 -1.85 8.41 0.28
C SER A 59 -2.38 9.07 1.54
N PHE A 60 -3.63 9.52 1.46
CA PHE A 60 -4.30 10.19 2.55
C PHE A 60 -5.57 9.46 2.96
N TYR A 61 -5.83 9.44 4.27
CA TYR A 61 -7.14 9.13 4.82
C TYR A 61 -7.74 10.42 5.37
N PHE A 62 -9.03 10.63 5.15
CA PHE A 62 -9.75 11.77 5.68
C PHE A 62 -10.70 11.32 6.78
N THR A 63 -10.57 11.93 7.95
CA THR A 63 -11.33 11.54 9.14
C THR A 63 -12.76 12.08 9.16
N ASP A 64 -13.02 13.11 8.37
CA ASP A 64 -14.31 13.79 8.25
C ASP A 64 -15.01 13.43 6.92
N GLN A 65 -16.30 13.77 6.82
CA GLN A 65 -17.10 13.50 5.63
C GLN A 65 -16.77 14.44 4.44
N TYR A 66 -16.19 15.61 4.71
CA TYR A 66 -15.95 16.66 3.73
C TYR A 66 -14.51 16.66 3.18
N ASN A 67 -13.70 15.68 3.58
CA ASN A 67 -12.27 15.58 3.23
C ASN A 67 -11.45 16.83 3.64
N LEU A 68 -11.78 17.46 4.77
CA LEU A 68 -11.07 18.63 5.30
C LEU A 68 -9.92 18.27 6.23
N VAL A 69 -9.94 17.08 6.81
CA VAL A 69 -8.98 16.63 7.82
C VAL A 69 -8.14 15.48 7.27
N PRO A 70 -7.10 15.78 6.45
CA PRO A 70 -6.23 14.76 5.89
C PRO A 70 -5.27 14.20 6.95
N ARG A 71 -5.03 12.90 6.85
CA ARG A 71 -3.95 12.20 7.54
C ARG A 71 -3.18 11.37 6.54
N LYS A 72 -1.85 11.43 6.59
CA LYS A 72 -1.03 10.46 5.85
C LYS A 72 -1.41 9.05 6.29
N TYR A 73 -1.64 8.20 5.32
CA TYR A 73 -2.02 6.83 5.59
C TYR A 73 -1.60 5.90 4.47
N SER A 74 -0.74 4.95 4.83
CA SER A 74 -0.35 3.84 3.98
C SER A 74 0.14 4.28 2.60
N ASP A 75 1.17 5.13 2.59
CA ASP A 75 2.00 5.44 1.43
C ASP A 75 3.42 4.88 1.59
N PHE A 76 4.36 5.74 2.02
CA PHE A 76 5.81 5.55 1.92
C PHE A 76 6.46 5.88 3.25
N ASN A 77 7.11 4.85 3.80
CA ASN A 77 7.68 4.87 5.14
C ASN A 77 9.17 4.55 5.07
N THR A 78 9.85 4.86 6.16
CA THR A 78 11.25 4.55 6.36
C THR A 78 11.47 4.07 7.78
N ILE A 79 12.35 3.08 7.94
CA ILE A 79 12.85 2.63 9.25
C ILE A 79 14.10 3.41 9.64
N GLU A 80 14.31 3.62 10.93
CA GLU A 80 15.55 4.28 11.38
C GLU A 80 16.73 3.31 11.48
N GLN A 81 16.47 2.11 11.98
CA GLN A 81 17.46 1.07 12.14
C GLN A 81 17.81 0.47 10.78
N ASP A 82 19.02 -0.04 10.66
CA ASP A 82 19.47 -0.77 9.48
C ASP A 82 19.23 -2.26 9.72
N LEU A 83 18.15 -2.78 9.11
CA LEU A 83 17.74 -4.16 9.32
C LEU A 83 18.77 -5.18 8.81
N THR A 84 19.61 -4.80 7.85
CA THR A 84 20.61 -5.69 7.23
C THR A 84 21.74 -6.05 8.18
N LYS A 85 21.93 -5.28 9.26
CA LYS A 85 22.92 -5.57 10.31
C LYS A 85 22.43 -6.56 11.35
N GLU A 86 21.11 -6.66 11.52
CA GLU A 86 20.49 -7.48 12.56
C GLU A 86 19.94 -8.79 11.99
N LEU A 87 19.54 -8.80 10.71
CA LEU A 87 18.93 -9.94 10.03
C LEU A 87 19.58 -10.20 8.68
N SER A 88 19.59 -11.48 8.29
CA SER A 88 19.82 -11.86 6.90
C SER A 88 18.56 -11.55 6.08
N ILE A 89 18.55 -10.42 5.38
CA ILE A 89 17.36 -9.92 4.66
C ILE A 89 16.84 -10.90 3.60
N THR A 90 17.70 -11.76 3.04
CA THR A 90 17.32 -12.75 2.04
C THR A 90 16.68 -14.01 2.64
N ALA A 91 16.69 -14.16 3.96
CA ALA A 91 16.25 -15.36 4.66
C ALA A 91 15.33 -15.05 5.86
N VAL A 92 14.55 -13.97 5.76
CA VAL A 92 13.59 -13.56 6.80
C VAL A 92 12.46 -14.59 6.93
N THR A 93 12.12 -14.92 8.16
CA THR A 93 11.05 -15.85 8.53
C THR A 93 10.08 -15.21 9.53
N GLN A 94 8.99 -15.89 9.87
CA GLN A 94 8.05 -15.41 10.89
C GLN A 94 8.68 -15.17 12.27
N LYS A 95 9.78 -15.86 12.62
CA LYS A 95 10.46 -15.68 13.92
C LYS A 95 11.05 -14.28 14.06
N ASP A 96 11.44 -13.69 12.93
CA ASP A 96 12.11 -12.39 12.85
C ASP A 96 11.12 -11.21 12.96
N THR A 97 9.82 -11.47 12.77
CA THR A 97 8.75 -10.46 12.90
C THR A 97 8.75 -9.80 14.29
N SER A 98 9.18 -10.53 15.32
CA SER A 98 9.31 -10.01 16.68
C SER A 98 10.35 -8.89 16.80
N LEU A 99 11.41 -8.93 15.98
CA LEU A 99 12.41 -7.89 15.89
C LEU A 99 11.90 -6.72 15.05
N ILE A 100 11.34 -7.02 13.88
CA ILE A 100 10.77 -6.02 12.98
C ILE A 100 9.69 -5.19 13.70
N SER A 101 8.82 -5.82 14.49
CA SER A 101 7.77 -5.14 15.25
C SER A 101 8.26 -4.05 16.21
N LYS A 102 9.52 -4.13 16.67
CA LYS A 102 10.13 -3.17 17.61
C LYS A 102 10.78 -1.97 16.93
N LEU A 103 10.86 -1.97 15.60
CA LEU A 103 11.45 -0.88 14.84
C LEU A 103 10.62 0.39 14.95
N PHE A 104 11.29 1.53 14.76
CA PHE A 104 10.60 2.81 14.67
C PHE A 104 10.27 3.13 13.20
N TYR A 105 8.98 3.28 12.93
CA TYR A 105 8.46 3.57 11.61
C TYR A 105 8.06 5.04 11.50
N CYS A 106 8.49 5.70 10.44
CA CYS A 106 8.06 7.07 10.15
C CYS A 106 7.76 7.26 8.68
N TYR A 107 6.81 8.14 8.39
CA TYR A 107 6.52 8.56 7.03
C TYR A 107 7.70 9.37 6.49
N GLN A 108 8.17 9.02 5.30
CA GLN A 108 9.26 9.74 4.65
C GLN A 108 8.70 10.83 3.73
N HIS A 109 9.40 11.95 3.61
CA HIS A 109 9.07 12.96 2.61
C HIS A 109 9.40 12.41 1.20
N PRO A 110 8.49 12.48 0.20
CA PRO A 110 8.70 11.91 -1.14
C PRO A 110 9.93 12.40 -1.88
N ALA A 111 10.37 13.64 -1.62
CA ALA A 111 11.59 14.21 -2.19
C ALA A 111 12.88 13.70 -1.52
N ARG A 112 12.79 12.74 -0.59
CA ARG A 112 13.93 12.10 0.05
C ARG A 112 13.96 10.63 -0.29
N SER A 113 15.16 10.09 -0.30
CA SER A 113 15.39 8.65 -0.31
C SER A 113 16.44 8.31 0.75
N GLN A 114 16.22 7.22 1.45
CA GLN A 114 17.13 6.55 2.36
C GLN A 114 17.20 5.08 1.94
N PHE A 115 18.15 4.80 1.05
CA PHE A 115 18.37 3.49 0.49
C PHE A 115 18.64 2.45 1.59
N GLY A 116 17.95 1.32 1.55
CA GLY A 116 18.01 0.24 2.55
C GLY A 116 17.00 0.38 3.69
N HIS A 117 16.26 1.49 3.75
CA HIS A 117 15.33 1.78 4.85
C HIS A 117 13.91 2.09 4.38
N ASP A 118 13.76 2.49 3.13
CA ASP A 118 12.52 2.99 2.56
C ASP A 118 11.67 1.86 1.96
N TYR A 119 10.37 1.87 2.25
CA TYR A 119 9.42 0.86 1.77
C TYR A 119 8.03 1.44 1.51
N LEU A 120 7.28 0.80 0.59
CA LEU A 120 5.86 1.09 0.40
C LEU A 120 5.07 0.26 1.38
N THR A 121 4.13 0.89 2.06
CA THR A 121 3.13 0.14 2.83
C THR A 121 2.21 -0.60 1.86
N GLY A 122 1.80 -1.82 2.19
CA GLY A 122 1.15 -2.77 1.27
C GLY A 122 -0.20 -2.41 0.62
N SER A 123 -0.61 -1.14 0.63
CA SER A 123 -1.84 -0.64 0.01
C SER A 123 -1.78 -0.49 -1.50
N LEU A 124 -0.65 -0.04 -2.05
CA LEU A 124 -0.52 0.24 -3.48
C LEU A 124 0.93 0.05 -3.94
N TYR A 125 1.10 -0.69 -5.02
CA TYR A 125 2.36 -0.88 -5.72
C TYR A 125 2.16 -0.60 -7.22
N ILE A 126 3.09 0.16 -7.79
CA ILE A 126 3.25 0.38 -9.21
C ILE A 126 4.67 -0.05 -9.55
N CYS A 127 4.82 -1.09 -10.35
CA CYS A 127 6.12 -1.62 -10.72
C CYS A 127 6.03 -2.36 -12.06
N LYS A 128 7.18 -2.74 -12.61
CA LYS A 128 7.22 -3.69 -13.72
C LYS A 128 7.02 -5.11 -13.20
N LYS A 129 6.41 -5.96 -14.02
CA LYS A 129 6.30 -7.40 -13.76
C LYS A 129 7.67 -8.04 -13.57
N SER A 130 8.65 -7.65 -14.38
CA SER A 130 10.04 -8.10 -14.22
C SER A 130 10.65 -7.71 -12.87
N VAL A 131 10.38 -6.50 -12.38
CA VAL A 131 10.85 -6.02 -11.07
C VAL A 131 10.24 -6.84 -9.93
N TRP A 132 8.91 -7.07 -9.96
CA TRP A 132 8.25 -7.89 -8.95
C TRP A 132 8.70 -9.36 -9.01
N GLN A 133 8.94 -9.91 -10.20
CA GLN A 133 9.41 -11.29 -10.35
C GLN A 133 10.88 -11.47 -9.91
N HIS A 134 11.69 -10.41 -10.01
CA HIS A 134 13.04 -10.41 -9.44
C HIS A 134 13.00 -10.42 -7.91
N SER A 135 12.10 -9.63 -7.32
CA SER A 135 11.99 -9.44 -5.87
C SER A 135 10.53 -9.64 -5.37
N PRO A 136 9.98 -10.86 -5.43
CA PRO A 136 8.59 -11.14 -5.05
C PRO A 136 8.39 -11.01 -3.55
N GLN A 137 7.14 -10.95 -3.08
CA GLN A 137 6.90 -10.99 -1.63
C GLN A 137 7.26 -12.37 -1.06
N ASN A 138 7.92 -12.38 0.09
CA ASN A 138 8.32 -13.62 0.77
C ASN A 138 7.10 -14.43 1.23
N GLU A 139 6.89 -15.61 0.66
CA GLU A 139 5.75 -16.48 0.98
C GLU A 139 5.85 -17.14 2.36
N GLN A 140 6.96 -16.99 3.08
CA GLN A 140 7.03 -17.42 4.48
C GLN A 140 6.31 -16.44 5.43
N LEU A 141 6.00 -15.23 4.95
CA LEU A 141 5.31 -14.19 5.70
C LEU A 141 3.83 -14.13 5.30
N TYR A 142 2.97 -13.94 6.29
CA TYR A 142 1.53 -13.81 6.14
C TYR A 142 1.10 -12.35 6.28
N TRP A 143 -0.20 -12.13 6.15
CA TRP A 143 -0.76 -10.83 6.40
C TRP A 143 -0.46 -10.35 7.83
N ASN A 144 0.08 -9.13 7.94
CA ASN A 144 0.51 -8.50 9.19
C ASN A 144 1.85 -9.00 9.76
N ASP A 145 2.62 -9.77 8.98
CA ASP A 145 3.99 -10.20 9.32
C ASP A 145 5.05 -9.25 8.75
N TYR A 146 4.71 -7.97 8.56
CA TYR A 146 5.61 -6.94 8.04
C TYR A 146 6.22 -7.29 6.67
N GLU A 147 5.42 -7.92 5.80
CA GLU A 147 5.86 -8.43 4.50
C GLU A 147 6.28 -7.31 3.54
N ASP A 148 5.70 -6.13 3.73
CA ASP A 148 5.96 -4.93 2.93
C ASP A 148 7.30 -4.27 3.29
N ILE A 149 7.67 -4.29 4.57
CA ILE A 149 8.98 -3.83 5.07
C ILE A 149 10.08 -4.75 4.57
N GLU A 150 9.91 -6.08 4.74
CA GLU A 150 10.88 -7.06 4.25
C GLU A 150 11.14 -6.89 2.75
N GLN A 151 10.07 -6.83 1.95
CA GLN A 151 10.19 -6.69 0.50
C GLN A 151 10.87 -5.37 0.13
N GLY A 152 10.48 -4.24 0.74
CA GLY A 152 11.05 -2.93 0.44
C GLY A 152 12.56 -2.86 0.73
N ILE A 153 12.97 -3.38 1.89
CA ILE A 153 14.39 -3.40 2.29
C ILE A 153 15.18 -4.37 1.41
N ARG A 154 14.64 -5.56 1.11
CA ARG A 154 15.30 -6.52 0.22
C ARG A 154 15.44 -6.00 -1.20
N CYS A 155 14.38 -5.40 -1.77
CA CYS A 155 14.45 -4.72 -3.06
C CYS A 155 15.58 -3.68 -3.06
N SER A 156 15.65 -2.87 -1.99
CA SER A 156 16.70 -1.88 -1.89
C SER A 156 18.09 -2.53 -1.78
N TYR A 157 18.25 -3.60 -1.02
CA TYR A 157 19.52 -4.35 -0.96
C TYR A 157 19.96 -4.86 -2.35
N GLU A 158 19.00 -5.23 -3.21
CA GLU A 158 19.21 -5.69 -4.58
C GLU A 158 19.43 -4.54 -5.61
N GLY A 159 19.43 -3.27 -5.19
CA GLY A 159 19.60 -2.14 -6.12
C GLY A 159 18.31 -1.46 -6.56
N ILE A 160 17.14 -1.89 -6.07
CA ILE A 160 15.82 -1.44 -6.52
C ILE A 160 15.21 -0.51 -5.45
N PRO A 161 15.27 0.82 -5.62
CA PRO A 161 14.75 1.75 -4.63
C PRO A 161 13.22 1.77 -4.62
N THR A 162 12.68 2.17 -3.47
CA THR A 162 11.27 2.55 -3.37
C THR A 162 11.12 4.06 -3.59
N ILE A 163 10.18 4.48 -4.43
CA ILE A 163 9.93 5.90 -4.71
C ILE A 163 8.44 6.24 -4.76
N ILE A 164 8.13 7.53 -4.67
CA ILE A 164 6.79 8.08 -4.81
C ILE A 164 6.67 8.85 -6.12
N ASN A 165 5.62 8.57 -6.88
CA ASN A 165 5.23 9.40 -8.00
C ASN A 165 4.60 10.70 -7.49
N PRO A 166 5.17 11.89 -7.79
CA PRO A 166 4.74 13.16 -7.23
C PRO A 166 3.55 13.78 -7.98
N TRP A 167 3.13 13.23 -9.12
CA TRP A 167 2.15 13.84 -10.02
C TRP A 167 0.69 13.54 -9.65
N SER A 168 0.46 12.70 -8.65
CA SER A 168 -0.88 12.37 -8.14
C SER A 168 -0.83 11.95 -6.67
N ILE A 169 -2.01 11.81 -6.09
CA ILE A 169 -2.22 11.26 -4.75
C ILE A 169 -3.27 10.15 -4.81
N THR A 170 -3.40 9.39 -3.73
CA THR A 170 -4.47 8.42 -3.52
C THR A 170 -5.19 8.68 -2.22
N GLN A 171 -6.43 8.18 -2.13
CA GLN A 171 -7.23 8.26 -0.91
C GLN A 171 -7.54 6.86 -0.40
N SER A 172 -7.26 6.61 0.87
CA SER A 172 -7.77 5.42 1.56
C SER A 172 -9.19 5.67 2.09
N MET A 173 -10.11 4.74 1.88
CA MET A 173 -11.49 4.83 2.35
C MET A 173 -11.63 4.61 3.86
N ASN A 174 -10.74 3.79 4.43
CA ASN A 174 -10.67 3.44 5.83
C ASN A 174 -9.21 3.45 6.31
N ALA A 175 -9.03 3.70 7.60
CA ALA A 175 -7.74 3.69 8.27
C ALA A 175 -7.79 2.79 9.51
N ARG A 176 -6.65 2.18 9.83
CA ARG A 176 -6.45 1.44 11.07
C ARG A 176 -5.76 2.34 12.10
N SER A 177 -6.24 2.27 13.34
CA SER A 177 -5.74 3.07 14.47
C SER A 177 -4.27 2.79 14.81
N VAL A 178 -3.75 1.60 14.48
CA VAL A 178 -2.37 1.18 14.82
C VAL A 178 -1.31 2.13 14.26
N ILE A 179 -1.59 2.80 13.14
CA ILE A 179 -0.64 3.66 12.43
C ILE A 179 -0.69 5.12 12.93
N HIS A 180 -1.70 5.50 13.70
CA HIS A 180 -1.94 6.87 14.14
C HIS A 180 -1.91 6.92 15.67
N TYR A 181 -0.80 7.41 16.25
CA TYR A 181 -0.62 7.60 17.69
C TYR A 181 -1.60 8.65 18.23
N TYR A 182 -2.86 8.28 18.46
CA TYR A 182 -3.95 9.19 18.82
C TYR A 182 -4.09 10.40 17.87
N GLY A 183 -3.88 10.15 16.56
CA GLY A 183 -3.97 11.16 15.51
C GLY A 183 -2.65 11.86 15.16
N TYR A 184 -1.57 11.59 15.88
CA TYR A 184 -0.22 11.99 15.45
C TYR A 184 0.40 10.95 14.52
N VAL A 185 1.16 11.44 13.54
CA VAL A 185 2.03 10.63 12.67
C VAL A 185 3.48 11.09 12.81
N ALA A 186 4.39 10.15 12.96
CA ALA A 186 5.82 10.44 12.87
C ALA A 186 6.19 10.67 11.40
N VAL A 187 6.81 11.80 11.09
CA VAL A 187 7.19 12.18 9.72
C VAL A 187 8.62 12.72 9.72
N LYS A 188 9.42 12.30 8.74
CA LYS A 188 10.66 12.98 8.36
C LYS A 188 10.34 14.07 7.34
N ASP A 189 10.70 15.30 7.65
CA ASP A 189 10.50 16.44 6.73
C ASP A 189 11.50 16.43 5.56
N TYR A 190 11.39 17.41 4.66
CA TYR A 190 12.31 17.56 3.52
C TYR A 190 13.78 17.66 3.95
N ARG A 191 14.09 18.25 5.11
CA ARG A 191 15.45 18.39 5.65
C ARG A 191 15.93 17.11 6.36
N GLY A 192 15.03 16.17 6.63
CA GLY A 192 15.30 14.93 7.35
C GLY A 192 15.04 15.02 8.84
N ASN A 193 14.49 16.15 9.32
CA ASN A 193 14.14 16.28 10.73
C ASN A 193 12.89 15.47 11.03
N LYS A 194 12.93 14.77 12.16
CA LYS A 194 11.81 13.99 12.66
C LYS A 194 10.85 14.90 13.42
N LYS A 195 9.58 14.84 13.08
CA LYS A 195 8.52 15.58 13.77
C LYS A 195 7.26 14.74 13.88
N MET A 196 6.55 14.92 14.99
CA MET A 196 5.16 14.46 15.09
C MET A 196 4.28 15.48 14.37
N SER A 197 3.52 15.02 13.39
CA SER A 197 2.58 15.84 12.63
C SER A 197 1.15 15.44 12.95
N ARG A 198 0.29 16.45 13.07
CA ARG A 198 -1.15 16.31 13.26
C ARG A 198 -1.85 17.43 12.49
N CYS A 199 -3.00 17.13 11.89
CA CYS A 199 -3.77 18.13 11.18
C CYS A 199 -4.39 19.11 12.19
N ARG A 200 -4.11 20.41 12.05
CA ARG A 200 -4.66 21.44 12.96
C ARG A 200 -6.18 21.55 12.88
N LEU A 201 -6.77 21.18 11.75
CA LEU A 201 -8.21 21.17 11.53
C LEU A 201 -8.94 20.13 12.41
N GLU A 202 -8.22 19.19 13.03
CA GLU A 202 -8.80 18.30 14.04
C GLU A 202 -9.28 19.02 15.31
N MET A 203 -8.83 20.25 15.55
CA MET A 203 -9.31 21.06 16.68
C MET A 203 -10.71 21.64 16.42
N LEU A 204 -11.16 21.63 15.16
CA LEU A 204 -12.49 22.07 14.79
C LEU A 204 -13.47 20.89 14.87
N PRO A 205 -14.71 21.12 15.34
CA PRO A 205 -15.70 20.07 15.49
C PRO A 205 -16.31 19.69 14.13
N PHE A 206 -15.54 19.03 13.28
CA PHE A 206 -16.06 18.44 12.05
C PHE A 206 -16.85 17.16 12.35
N ILE A 207 -17.86 16.90 11.53
CA ILE A 207 -18.66 15.67 11.63
C ILE A 207 -17.73 14.47 11.31
N PRO A 208 -17.50 13.57 12.28
CA PRO A 208 -16.66 12.40 12.05
C PRO A 208 -17.29 11.53 10.97
N LYS A 209 -16.44 10.96 10.11
CA LYS A 209 -16.89 10.06 9.05
C LYS A 209 -17.54 8.83 9.69
N SER A 210 -18.83 8.63 9.43
CA SER A 210 -19.50 7.36 9.69
C SER A 210 -18.71 6.26 8.99
N ARG A 211 -18.33 5.19 9.72
CA ARG A 211 -17.60 4.05 9.13
C ARG A 211 -18.37 3.60 7.90
N CYS A 212 -17.83 3.79 6.70
CA CYS A 212 -18.44 3.25 5.50
C CYS A 212 -18.43 1.72 5.64
N SER A 213 -19.58 1.14 5.97
CA SER A 213 -19.81 -0.27 5.71
C SER A 213 -19.76 -0.42 4.20
N VAL A 214 -18.90 -1.30 3.71
CA VAL A 214 -18.66 -1.59 2.28
C VAL A 214 -19.96 -1.96 1.53
N CYS A 215 -21.06 -2.20 2.25
CA CYS A 215 -22.40 -2.48 1.71
C CYS A 215 -23.17 -1.30 1.07
N GLN A 216 -22.74 -0.04 1.21
CA GLN A 216 -23.54 1.10 0.70
C GLN A 216 -23.03 1.78 -0.59
N MET A 217 -21.93 1.31 -1.19
CA MET A 217 -21.59 1.71 -2.57
C MET A 217 -22.41 0.89 -3.58
N ASN A 218 -23.70 1.22 -3.67
CA ASN A 218 -24.63 0.63 -4.60
C ASN A 218 -24.33 1.11 -6.03
N ARG A 219 -23.80 0.20 -6.86
CA ARG A 219 -24.19 -0.03 -8.27
C ARG A 219 -24.04 1.10 -9.33
N ARG A 220 -23.21 2.12 -9.14
CA ARG A 220 -22.85 3.02 -10.26
C ARG A 220 -21.35 3.31 -10.29
N GLY A 221 -20.62 2.53 -11.09
CA GLY A 221 -19.31 2.94 -11.63
C GLY A 221 -18.08 2.56 -10.82
N ILE A 222 -17.91 1.29 -10.42
CA ILE A 222 -16.56 0.76 -10.20
C ILE A 222 -15.99 0.43 -11.58
N LEU A 223 -15.32 1.43 -12.14
CA LEU A 223 -14.61 1.32 -13.40
C LEU A 223 -13.31 0.53 -13.16
N PHE A 224 -13.39 -0.79 -13.33
CA PHE A 224 -12.20 -1.60 -13.60
C PHE A 224 -11.60 -1.12 -14.93
N ILE A 225 -10.66 -0.17 -14.88
CA ILE A 225 -9.83 0.17 -16.04
C ILE A 225 -8.75 -0.92 -16.17
N ILE A 226 -9.12 -2.03 -16.80
CA ILE A 226 -8.15 -2.74 -17.64
C ILE A 226 -8.07 -1.91 -18.92
N LEU A 227 -6.90 -1.34 -19.22
CA LEU A 227 -6.63 -0.62 -20.46
C LEU A 227 -6.89 -1.53 -21.67
N ARG A 228 -8.11 -1.52 -22.20
CA ARG A 228 -8.46 -2.03 -23.52
C ARG A 228 -8.56 -0.85 -24.49
N LYS A 229 -7.59 -0.74 -25.39
CA LYS A 229 -7.76 0.00 -26.64
C LYS A 229 -8.77 -0.75 -27.52
N ASN A 230 -9.77 0.01 -27.98
CA ASN A 230 -10.61 -0.19 -29.15
C ASN A 230 -11.61 -1.36 -29.21
N THR A 231 -12.80 -0.95 -29.68
CA THR A 231 -13.83 -1.68 -30.45
C THR A 231 -14.83 -2.61 -29.72
N VAL A 232 -16.08 -2.12 -29.74
CA VAL A 232 -17.36 -2.78 -30.11
C VAL A 232 -17.98 -3.81 -29.14
N LEU A 233 -19.16 -3.40 -28.68
CA LEU A 233 -20.36 -4.13 -28.25
C LEU A 233 -20.34 -5.67 -28.12
N HIS A 234 -20.90 -6.05 -26.97
CA HIS A 234 -21.76 -7.21 -26.69
C HIS A 234 -21.17 -8.59 -26.35
N ARG A 235 -21.65 -9.02 -25.17
CA ARG A 235 -21.96 -10.38 -24.68
C ARG A 235 -20.88 -11.15 -23.93
N LYS A 236 -21.28 -11.40 -22.67
CA LYS A 236 -21.07 -12.60 -21.85
C LYS A 236 -19.64 -12.88 -21.42
N TYR A 237 -19.43 -12.90 -20.10
CA TYR A 237 -18.81 -13.97 -19.30
C TYR A 237 -18.35 -13.34 -17.98
N CYS A 238 -19.17 -13.49 -16.95
CA CYS A 238 -18.70 -13.52 -15.57
C CYS A 238 -19.45 -14.70 -14.92
N SER A 239 -18.88 -15.89 -15.12
CA SER A 239 -19.32 -17.12 -14.48
C SER A 239 -19.03 -17.01 -12.99
N VAL A 240 -20.13 -16.78 -12.25
CA VAL A 240 -20.35 -17.20 -10.88
C VAL A 240 -19.89 -18.65 -10.72
N PHE A 241 -19.00 -18.93 -9.76
CA PHE A 241 -18.89 -20.25 -9.13
C PHE A 241 -18.54 -20.10 -7.66
N LEU A 242 -19.55 -20.33 -6.83
CA LEU A 242 -19.51 -21.16 -5.62
C LEU A 242 -20.98 -21.34 -5.19
N HIS A 243 -21.62 -22.36 -5.76
CA HIS A 243 -22.77 -23.00 -5.13
C HIS A 243 -22.23 -23.99 -4.09
N GLN A 244 -22.79 -23.92 -2.89
CA GLN A 244 -22.69 -24.97 -1.89
C GLN A 244 -23.63 -26.11 -2.30
N ARG A 245 -23.07 -27.33 -2.34
CA ARG A 245 -23.74 -28.64 -2.48
C ARG A 245 -24.48 -28.92 -3.78
#